data_AF-A0A6M2DXK6-F1
#
_entry.id   AF-A0A6M2DXK6-F1
#
_cell.length_a   1.000
_cell.length_b   1.000
_cell.length_c   1.000
_cell.angle_alpha   90.00
_cell.angle_beta   90.00
_cell.angle_gamma   90.00
#
_symmetry.space_group_name_H-M   'P 1'
#
loop_
_entity.id
_entity.type
_entity.pdbx_description
1 polymer ?
#
loop_
_entity_poly.entity_id
_entity_poly.type
_entity_poly.pdbx_seq_one_letter_code
_entity_poly.pdbx_strand_id
1 'polypeptide(L)'
;MIIKNLPPEVLLVIFSYLDDLSLCSAASVCTYWNRLLQTHISMETWQKFTKVRWPLFGSSRQKDWFKTYTALMDSCFCRMCLTQMSHKSTPIGEQSAWRQRRLKNELNAIRSDAPDGIDAVPLDAQCCHWQAVISGPEDSPYAGGMFFLYLQMPLTYPIDPPIVRFLTKIIHPNISRHGDVGIDAIEHNWSLALTISKVLLSIQSLLTDPYTEVCMEPLLGKMYQEDRQKFDQLARQWTWKYAMNDFLCHK
;
A
#
# COMPACT_ATOMS: atom_id res chain seq x y z
N MET A 1 -19.04 12.31 -25.90
CA MET A 1 -20.52 12.23 -26.07
C MET A 1 -21.01 10.85 -26.53
N ILE A 2 -20.17 9.97 -27.08
CA ILE A 2 -20.58 8.67 -27.66
C ILE A 2 -20.78 7.55 -26.61
N ILE A 3 -19.95 7.48 -25.57
CA ILE A 3 -19.95 6.31 -24.66
C ILE A 3 -21.15 6.28 -23.68
N LYS A 4 -21.90 7.38 -23.55
CA LYS A 4 -23.16 7.39 -22.77
C LYS A 4 -24.34 6.73 -23.50
N ASN A 5 -24.20 6.48 -24.81
CA ASN A 5 -25.27 5.96 -25.67
C ASN A 5 -25.08 4.48 -26.04
N LEU A 6 -24.06 3.80 -25.50
CA LEU A 6 -23.89 2.37 -25.74
C LEU A 6 -24.96 1.58 -24.98
N PRO A 7 -25.59 0.58 -25.62
CA PRO A 7 -26.52 -0.33 -24.95
C PRO A 7 -25.85 -1.05 -23.77
N PRO A 8 -26.60 -1.36 -22.68
CA PRO A 8 -26.05 -2.04 -21.51
C PRO A 8 -25.38 -3.37 -21.86
N GLU A 9 -25.89 -4.12 -22.84
CA GLU A 9 -25.34 -5.40 -23.29
C GLU A 9 -23.91 -5.23 -23.84
N VAL A 10 -23.68 -4.16 -24.62
CA VAL A 10 -22.35 -3.85 -25.16
C VAL A 10 -21.39 -3.45 -24.04
N LEU A 11 -21.85 -2.62 -23.12
CA LEU A 11 -21.04 -2.19 -21.98
C LEU A 11 -20.67 -3.36 -21.06
N LEU A 12 -21.59 -4.30 -20.82
CA LEU A 12 -21.32 -5.49 -20.01
C LEU A 12 -20.29 -6.41 -20.67
N VAL A 13 -20.34 -6.57 -21.99
CA VAL A 13 -19.29 -7.30 -22.73
C VAL A 13 -17.95 -6.59 -22.55
N ILE A 14 -17.88 -5.27 -22.72
CA ILE A 14 -16.63 -4.51 -22.51
C ILE A 14 -16.12 -4.69 -21.08
N PHE A 15 -16.99 -4.52 -20.08
CA PHE A 15 -16.63 -4.66 -18.67
C PHE A 15 -16.14 -6.07 -18.32
N SER A 16 -16.63 -7.12 -18.99
CA SER A 16 -16.15 -8.48 -18.77
C SER A 16 -14.67 -8.71 -19.11
N TYR A 17 -14.06 -7.83 -19.91
CA TYR A 17 -12.63 -7.86 -20.25
C TYR A 17 -11.76 -6.98 -19.36
N LEU A 18 -12.35 -6.21 -18.43
CA LEU A 18 -11.62 -5.31 -17.56
C LEU A 18 -11.16 -6.02 -16.29
N ASP A 19 -9.95 -5.68 -15.82
CA ASP A 19 -9.48 -6.08 -14.49
C ASP A 19 -10.18 -5.27 -13.38
N ASP A 20 -9.99 -5.68 -12.13
CA ASP A 20 -10.58 -5.04 -10.96
C ASP A 20 -10.24 -3.53 -10.83
N LEU A 21 -9.01 -3.14 -11.19
CA LEU A 21 -8.58 -1.74 -11.20
C LEU A 21 -9.33 -0.92 -12.25
N SER A 22 -9.47 -1.46 -13.46
CA SER A 22 -10.15 -0.85 -14.59
C SER A 22 -11.66 -0.79 -14.36
N LEU A 23 -12.25 -1.82 -13.76
CA LEU A 23 -13.66 -1.86 -13.36
C LEU A 23 -13.98 -0.76 -12.35
N CYS A 24 -13.17 -0.62 -11.30
CA CYS A 24 -13.37 0.46 -10.33
C CYS A 24 -13.18 1.84 -10.96
N SER A 25 -12.22 1.98 -11.87
CA SER A 25 -12.05 3.22 -12.63
C SER A 25 -13.26 3.52 -13.51
N ALA A 26 -13.78 2.53 -14.24
CA ALA A 26 -15.00 2.65 -15.03
C ALA A 26 -16.20 3.08 -14.18
N ALA A 27 -16.33 2.55 -12.96
CA ALA A 27 -17.39 2.92 -12.04
C ALA A 27 -17.33 4.40 -11.59
N SER A 28 -16.16 5.04 -11.66
CA SER A 28 -16.00 6.48 -11.35
C SER A 28 -16.33 7.41 -12.51
N VAL A 29 -16.49 6.90 -13.74
CA VAL A 29 -16.67 7.73 -14.95
C VAL A 29 -18.03 8.41 -14.99
N CYS A 30 -19.12 7.69 -14.70
CA CYS A 30 -20.46 8.26 -14.65
C CYS A 30 -21.44 7.39 -13.84
N THR A 31 -22.54 8.00 -13.42
CA THR A 31 -23.60 7.33 -12.62
C THR A 31 -24.22 6.13 -13.32
N TYR A 32 -24.32 6.15 -14.66
CA TYR A 32 -24.86 5.02 -15.42
C TYR A 32 -23.97 3.78 -15.34
N TRP A 33 -22.67 3.92 -15.60
CA TRP A 33 -21.72 2.80 -15.51
C TRP A 33 -21.56 2.29 -14.09
N ASN A 34 -21.56 3.22 -13.13
CA ASN A 34 -21.52 2.89 -11.72
C ASN A 34 -22.69 1.97 -11.32
N ARG A 35 -23.93 2.34 -11.70
CA ARG A 35 -25.12 1.50 -11.45
C ARG A 35 -25.03 0.16 -12.16
N LEU A 36 -24.61 0.15 -13.43
CA LEU A 36 -24.50 -1.10 -14.19
C LEU A 36 -23.49 -2.06 -13.54
N LEU A 37 -22.31 -1.57 -13.14
CA LEU A 37 -21.29 -2.36 -12.46
C LEU A 37 -21.76 -2.84 -11.08
N GLN A 38 -22.45 -2.01 -10.30
CA GLN A 38 -23.00 -2.42 -9.01
C GLN A 38 -24.10 -3.49 -9.12
N THR A 39 -24.88 -3.49 -10.20
CA THR A 39 -25.91 -4.51 -10.44
C THR A 39 -25.29 -5.85 -10.87
N HIS A 40 -24.21 -5.82 -11.65
CA HIS A 40 -23.65 -7.03 -12.28
C HIS A 40 -22.41 -7.61 -11.59
N ILE A 41 -21.74 -6.84 -10.74
CA ILE A 41 -20.59 -7.30 -9.95
C ILE A 41 -21.01 -7.39 -8.49
N SER A 42 -21.05 -8.62 -7.96
CA SER A 42 -21.47 -8.87 -6.58
C SER A 42 -20.50 -8.29 -5.56
N MET A 43 -21.01 -8.01 -4.35
CA MET A 43 -20.17 -7.61 -3.20
C MET A 43 -19.13 -8.67 -2.84
N GLU A 44 -19.42 -9.96 -3.06
CA GLU A 44 -18.46 -11.04 -2.86
C GLU A 44 -17.28 -10.95 -3.85
N THR A 45 -17.54 -10.55 -5.10
CA THR A 45 -16.48 -10.31 -6.08
C THR A 45 -15.60 -9.13 -5.67
N TRP A 46 -16.19 -8.01 -5.23
CA TRP A 46 -15.42 -6.88 -4.68
C TRP A 46 -14.63 -7.24 -3.42
N GLN A 47 -15.17 -8.11 -2.56
CA GLN A 47 -14.44 -8.64 -1.42
C GLN A 47 -13.23 -9.47 -1.87
N LYS A 48 -13.39 -10.33 -2.89
CA LYS A 48 -12.29 -11.12 -3.45
C LYS A 48 -11.21 -10.21 -4.05
N PHE A 49 -11.60 -9.20 -4.83
CA PHE A 49 -10.66 -8.19 -5.36
C PHE A 49 -9.90 -7.49 -4.22
N THR A 50 -10.61 -7.05 -3.18
CA THR A 50 -9.99 -6.40 -2.03
C THR A 50 -8.98 -7.32 -1.33
N LYS A 51 -9.33 -8.58 -1.05
CA LYS A 51 -8.44 -9.55 -0.40
C LYS A 51 -7.21 -9.92 -1.25
N VAL A 52 -7.34 -9.89 -2.58
CA VAL A 52 -6.20 -10.12 -3.48
C VAL A 52 -5.24 -8.94 -3.46
N ARG A 53 -5.77 -7.71 -3.43
CA ARG A 53 -4.97 -6.48 -3.48
C ARG A 53 -4.41 -6.06 -2.12
N TRP A 54 -5.19 -6.24 -1.07
CA TRP A 54 -4.84 -5.92 0.30
C TRP A 54 -5.08 -7.13 1.22
N PRO A 55 -4.27 -8.20 1.11
CA PRO A 55 -4.40 -9.37 1.97
C PRO A 55 -4.30 -9.07 3.47
N LEU A 56 -3.63 -7.97 3.85
CA LEU A 56 -3.50 -7.51 5.25
C LEU A 56 -4.64 -6.60 5.71
N PHE A 57 -5.65 -6.36 4.88
CA PHE A 57 -6.78 -5.51 5.23
C PHE A 57 -7.88 -6.30 5.99
N GLY A 58 -8.29 -5.76 7.13
CA GLY A 58 -9.22 -6.41 8.05
C GLY A 58 -10.65 -6.49 7.51
N SER A 59 -11.31 -7.66 7.65
CA SER A 59 -12.61 -7.92 7.01
C SER A 59 -13.84 -7.89 7.93
N SER A 60 -13.67 -7.66 9.24
CA SER A 60 -14.67 -8.10 10.21
C SER A 60 -15.94 -7.22 10.34
N ARG A 61 -15.98 -6.01 9.76
CA ARG A 61 -17.13 -5.08 9.93
C ARG A 61 -17.75 -4.52 8.66
N GLN A 62 -17.22 -4.87 7.48
CA GLN A 62 -17.58 -4.19 6.24
C GLN A 62 -18.82 -4.77 5.55
N LYS A 63 -19.71 -3.89 5.12
CA LYS A 63 -20.95 -4.24 4.41
C LYS A 63 -20.92 -3.86 2.92
N ASP A 64 -20.10 -2.89 2.53
CA ASP A 64 -19.99 -2.40 1.16
C ASP A 64 -18.54 -2.52 0.65
N TRP A 65 -18.25 -3.64 0.00
CA TRP A 65 -16.93 -3.95 -0.52
C TRP A 65 -16.56 -3.12 -1.74
N PHE A 66 -17.54 -2.66 -2.52
CA PHE A 66 -17.26 -1.76 -3.63
C PHE A 66 -16.72 -0.42 -3.13
N LYS A 67 -17.43 0.21 -2.18
CA LYS A 67 -16.94 1.45 -1.55
C LYS A 67 -15.59 1.29 -0.88
N THR A 68 -15.40 0.17 -0.17
CA THR A 68 -14.12 -0.14 0.47
C THR A 68 -12.99 -0.22 -0.56
N TYR A 69 -13.20 -0.99 -1.63
CA TYR A 69 -12.19 -1.14 -2.68
C TYR A 69 -11.86 0.20 -3.33
N THR A 70 -12.88 1.02 -3.61
CA THR A 70 -12.69 2.38 -4.15
C THR A 70 -11.90 3.26 -3.17
N ALA A 71 -12.23 3.24 -1.87
CA ALA A 71 -11.52 4.02 -0.86
C ALA A 71 -10.05 3.61 -0.73
N LEU A 72 -9.77 2.29 -0.72
CA LEU A 72 -8.40 1.77 -0.72
C LEU A 72 -7.65 2.18 -1.99
N MET A 73 -8.26 2.09 -3.16
CA MET A 73 -7.66 2.55 -4.41
C MET A 73 -7.35 4.06 -4.37
N ASP A 74 -8.29 4.87 -3.90
CA ASP A 74 -8.14 6.32 -3.82
C ASP A 74 -7.14 6.74 -2.75
N SER A 75 -6.91 5.89 -1.73
CA SER A 75 -5.87 6.08 -0.74
C SER A 75 -4.46 5.90 -1.32
N CYS A 76 -4.30 5.30 -2.50
CA CYS A 76 -2.98 4.98 -3.02
C CYS A 76 -2.27 6.13 -3.75
N PHE A 77 -0.95 6.24 -3.61
CA PHE A 77 -0.12 7.20 -4.36
C PHE A 77 -0.06 6.87 -5.86
N CYS A 78 0.13 5.59 -6.19
CA CYS A 78 0.51 5.17 -7.53
C CYS A 78 -0.28 3.95 -7.99
N ARG A 79 -1.11 4.13 -9.02
CA ARG A 79 -1.85 3.03 -9.66
C ARG A 79 -0.91 1.98 -10.26
N MET A 80 0.27 2.37 -10.74
CA MET A 80 1.26 1.43 -11.28
C MET A 80 1.81 0.49 -10.20
N CYS A 81 1.98 0.95 -8.95
CA CYS A 81 2.38 0.07 -7.85
C CYS A 81 1.28 -0.96 -7.55
N LEU A 82 0.00 -0.55 -7.56
CA LEU A 82 -1.13 -1.49 -7.45
C LEU A 82 -1.18 -2.48 -8.62
N THR A 83 -0.86 -2.02 -9.83
CA THR A 83 -0.77 -2.89 -11.01
C THR A 83 0.42 -3.86 -10.88
N GLN A 84 1.58 -3.42 -10.40
CA GLN A 84 2.72 -4.32 -10.15
C GLN A 84 2.41 -5.38 -9.10
N MET A 85 1.57 -5.07 -8.10
CA MET A 85 1.06 -6.10 -7.18
C MET A 85 0.17 -7.16 -7.87
N SER A 86 -0.44 -6.87 -9.03
CA SER A 86 -1.15 -7.88 -9.85
C SER A 86 -0.20 -8.74 -10.67
N HIS A 87 0.81 -8.10 -11.25
CA HIS A 87 1.76 -8.77 -12.11
C HIS A 87 2.74 -9.50 -11.20
N LYS A 88 2.38 -10.75 -10.87
CA LYS A 88 3.30 -11.77 -10.34
C LYS A 88 4.36 -12.13 -11.39
N SER A 89 4.97 -11.13 -12.02
CA SER A 89 6.04 -11.32 -12.99
C SER A 89 7.22 -11.84 -12.21
N THR A 90 7.44 -13.15 -12.32
CA THR A 90 8.65 -13.79 -11.82
C THR A 90 9.83 -13.04 -12.44
N PRO A 91 10.78 -12.52 -11.63
CA PRO A 91 11.93 -11.88 -12.19
C PRO A 91 12.67 -12.88 -13.10
N ILE A 92 13.07 -12.42 -14.29
CA ILE A 92 13.79 -13.25 -15.26
C ILE A 92 15.21 -13.45 -14.71
N GLY A 93 15.52 -14.66 -14.25
CA GLY A 93 16.83 -15.02 -13.71
C GLY A 93 16.77 -16.19 -12.73
N GLU A 94 17.89 -16.88 -12.55
CA GLU A 94 17.99 -17.98 -11.60
C GLU A 94 18.05 -17.44 -10.17
N GLN A 95 17.18 -17.95 -9.31
CA GLN A 95 17.11 -17.56 -7.90
C GLN A 95 18.16 -18.34 -7.11
N SER A 96 19.05 -17.65 -6.39
CA SER A 96 20.03 -18.33 -5.55
C SER A 96 19.36 -19.07 -4.39
N ALA A 97 19.87 -20.26 -4.06
CA ALA A 97 19.39 -21.03 -2.91
C ALA A 97 19.53 -20.27 -1.59
N TRP A 98 20.54 -19.39 -1.49
CA TRP A 98 20.74 -18.52 -0.33
C TRP A 98 19.63 -17.48 -0.18
N ARG A 99 19.25 -16.78 -1.26
CA ARG A 99 18.12 -15.83 -1.26
C ARG A 99 16.82 -16.49 -0.84
N GLN A 100 16.51 -17.67 -1.41
CA GLN A 100 15.29 -18.40 -1.08
C GLN A 100 15.25 -18.80 0.40
N ARG A 101 16.37 -19.32 0.94
CA ARG A 101 16.48 -19.67 2.37
C ARG A 101 16.33 -18.44 3.25
N ARG A 102 16.96 -17.32 2.88
CA ARG A 102 16.85 -16.04 3.61
C ARG A 102 15.41 -15.56 3.69
N LEU A 103 14.72 -15.44 2.55
CA LEU A 103 13.33 -14.97 2.50
C LEU A 103 12.37 -15.90 3.25
N LYS A 104 12.58 -17.22 3.15
CA LYS A 104 11.78 -18.20 3.92
C LYS A 104 11.98 -18.04 5.43
N ASN A 105 13.21 -17.83 5.88
CA ASN A 105 13.51 -17.61 7.30
C ASN A 105 12.88 -16.31 7.80
N GLU A 106 12.95 -15.24 7.02
CA GLU A 106 12.33 -13.96 7.39
C GLU A 106 10.80 -14.04 7.41
N LEU A 107 10.19 -14.74 6.45
CA LEU A 107 8.75 -15.02 6.47
C LEU A 107 8.34 -15.77 7.74
N ASN A 108 9.11 -16.78 8.12
CA ASN A 108 8.84 -17.54 9.34
C ASN A 108 8.99 -16.67 10.58
N ALA A 109 10.02 -15.81 10.63
CA ALA A 109 10.24 -14.90 11.75
C ALA A 109 9.06 -13.91 11.92
N ILE A 110 8.60 -13.31 10.81
CA ILE A 110 7.43 -12.40 10.84
C ILE A 110 6.17 -13.15 11.29
N ARG A 111 5.94 -14.38 10.80
CA ARG A 111 4.78 -15.18 11.22
C ARG A 111 4.82 -15.62 12.68
N SER A 112 6.01 -15.83 13.23
CA SER A 112 6.16 -16.28 14.62
C SER A 112 6.14 -15.13 15.62
N ASP A 113 6.73 -14.00 15.24
CA ASP A 113 7.02 -12.88 16.15
C ASP A 113 7.10 -11.57 15.34
N ALA A 114 5.95 -11.14 14.81
CA ALA A 114 5.84 -9.85 14.15
C ALA A 114 5.97 -8.73 15.20
N PRO A 115 6.73 -7.65 14.92
CA PRO A 115 6.78 -6.52 15.81
C PRO A 115 5.41 -5.85 15.97
N ASP A 116 5.18 -5.21 17.12
CA ASP A 116 3.90 -4.58 17.43
C ASP A 116 3.48 -3.55 16.37
N GLY A 117 2.25 -3.69 15.89
CA GLY A 117 1.67 -2.84 14.86
C GLY A 117 2.22 -3.07 13.46
N ILE A 118 3.06 -4.09 13.23
CA ILE A 118 3.63 -4.42 11.92
C ILE A 118 3.17 -5.82 11.50
N ASP A 119 2.77 -5.99 10.24
CA ASP A 119 2.59 -7.30 9.62
C ASP A 119 3.08 -7.26 8.17
N ALA A 120 3.48 -8.40 7.61
CA ALA A 120 3.91 -8.51 6.23
C ALA A 120 3.68 -9.90 5.63
N VAL A 121 3.21 -9.93 4.39
CA VAL A 121 2.92 -11.16 3.64
C VAL A 121 3.48 -11.11 2.22
N PRO A 122 3.98 -12.25 1.69
CA PRO A 122 4.38 -12.35 0.31
C PRO A 122 3.16 -12.35 -0.62
N LEU A 123 3.29 -11.72 -1.78
CA LEU A 123 2.26 -11.61 -2.82
C LEU A 123 2.44 -12.64 -3.95
N ASP A 124 3.61 -13.28 -3.99
CA ASP A 124 4.01 -14.31 -4.95
C ASP A 124 4.72 -15.49 -4.26
N ALA A 125 4.78 -16.63 -4.94
CA ALA A 125 5.39 -17.84 -4.40
C ALA A 125 6.90 -17.70 -4.19
N GLN A 126 7.57 -16.85 -4.97
CA GLN A 126 9.01 -16.62 -4.92
C GLN A 126 9.40 -15.56 -3.88
N CYS A 127 8.43 -14.99 -3.14
CA CYS A 127 8.63 -13.94 -2.15
C CYS A 127 9.39 -12.72 -2.72
N CYS A 128 9.18 -12.42 -4.00
CA CYS A 128 9.79 -11.24 -4.65
C CYS A 128 9.01 -9.97 -4.33
N HIS A 129 7.71 -10.09 -4.08
CA HIS A 129 6.79 -9.02 -3.82
C HIS A 129 6.11 -9.25 -2.49
N TRP A 130 6.04 -8.22 -1.67
CA TRP A 130 5.43 -8.28 -0.35
C TRP A 130 4.49 -7.09 -0.17
N GLN A 131 3.43 -7.32 0.58
CA GLN A 131 2.68 -6.25 1.21
C GLN A 131 3.02 -6.25 2.69
N ALA A 132 3.27 -5.07 3.23
CA ALA A 132 3.34 -4.86 4.66
C ALA A 132 2.26 -3.88 5.10
N VAL A 133 1.94 -3.89 6.38
CA VAL A 133 1.11 -2.89 7.04
C VAL A 133 1.84 -2.39 8.28
N ILE A 134 1.81 -1.08 8.48
CA ILE A 134 2.30 -0.41 9.69
C ILE A 134 1.14 0.35 10.30
N SER A 135 0.86 0.05 11.56
CA SER A 135 -0.06 0.80 12.40
C SER A 135 0.62 2.09 12.82
N GLY A 136 -0.06 3.22 12.61
CA GLY A 136 0.47 4.53 12.98
C GLY A 136 0.72 4.61 14.50
N PRO A 137 1.92 5.03 14.95
CA PRO A 137 2.26 5.10 16.38
C PRO A 137 1.28 5.99 17.16
N GLU A 138 0.92 5.59 18.39
CA GLU A 138 -0.12 6.26 19.20
C GLU A 138 0.21 7.72 19.54
N ASP A 139 1.49 8.03 19.76
CA ASP A 139 1.96 9.38 20.10
C ASP A 139 2.34 10.24 18.88
N SER A 140 1.90 9.84 17.69
CA SER A 140 2.21 10.51 16.42
C SER A 140 0.94 11.08 15.75
N PRO A 141 1.04 12.01 14.79
CA PRO A 141 -0.12 12.43 13.98
C PRO A 141 -0.68 11.31 13.08
N TYR A 142 -0.07 10.12 13.09
CA TYR A 142 -0.46 8.95 12.33
C TYR A 142 -1.31 7.95 13.13
N ALA A 143 -1.52 8.20 14.43
CA ALA A 143 -2.27 7.32 15.34
C ALA A 143 -3.61 6.84 14.76
N GLY A 144 -3.86 5.54 14.88
CA GLY A 144 -5.07 4.87 14.41
C GLY A 144 -5.14 4.66 12.88
N GLY A 145 -4.16 5.15 12.12
CA GLY A 145 -4.03 4.89 10.69
C GLY A 145 -3.39 3.52 10.41
N MET A 146 -3.85 2.87 9.34
CA MET A 146 -3.25 1.67 8.76
C MET A 146 -2.55 2.04 7.45
N PHE A 147 -1.23 1.98 7.45
CA PHE A 147 -0.42 2.32 6.29
C PHE A 147 0.04 1.05 5.59
N PHE A 148 -0.42 0.83 4.36
CA PHE A 148 0.01 -0.29 3.54
C PHE A 148 1.26 0.11 2.77
N LEU A 149 2.22 -0.81 2.70
CA LEU A 149 3.47 -0.68 1.97
C LEU A 149 3.60 -1.83 0.99
N TYR A 150 4.27 -1.55 -0.13
CA TYR A 150 4.72 -2.55 -1.09
C TYR A 150 6.24 -2.63 -1.01
N LEU A 151 6.75 -3.86 -0.90
CA LEU A 151 8.17 -4.14 -0.90
C LEU A 151 8.51 -5.07 -2.06
N GLN A 152 9.58 -4.74 -2.78
CA GLN A 152 10.12 -5.57 -3.84
C GLN A 152 11.53 -6.02 -3.49
N MET A 153 11.71 -7.33 -3.39
CA MET A 153 13.00 -7.97 -3.13
C MET A 153 13.72 -8.19 -4.45
N PRO A 154 14.84 -7.50 -4.74
CA PRO A 154 15.59 -7.74 -5.96
C PRO A 154 16.14 -9.19 -6.01
N LEU A 155 16.54 -9.65 -7.20
CA LEU A 155 17.17 -10.98 -7.36
C LEU A 155 18.48 -11.11 -6.57
N THR A 156 19.14 -9.99 -6.31
CA THR A 156 20.37 -9.88 -5.54
C THR A 156 20.15 -9.85 -4.04
N TYR A 157 18.90 -9.74 -3.55
CA TYR A 157 18.61 -9.72 -2.11
C TYR A 157 19.18 -10.97 -1.40
N PRO A 158 19.82 -10.83 -0.22
CA PRO A 158 19.97 -9.61 0.59
C PRO A 158 21.23 -8.77 0.30
N ILE A 159 21.99 -9.03 -0.79
CA ILE A 159 23.15 -8.19 -1.13
C ILE A 159 22.71 -6.75 -1.36
N ASP A 160 21.66 -6.58 -2.17
CA ASP A 160 21.01 -5.30 -2.36
C ASP A 160 19.76 -5.18 -1.47
N PRO A 161 19.42 -3.96 -1.01
CA PRO A 161 18.26 -3.71 -0.17
C PRO A 161 16.92 -3.96 -0.90
N PRO A 162 15.82 -4.12 -0.15
CA PRO A 162 14.49 -4.10 -0.75
C PRO A 162 14.12 -2.70 -1.24
N ILE A 163 13.37 -2.63 -2.33
CA ILE A 163 12.69 -1.39 -2.72
C ILE A 163 11.41 -1.29 -1.88
N VAL A 164 11.23 -0.18 -1.15
CA VAL A 164 10.07 0.02 -0.27
C VAL A 164 9.29 1.24 -0.69
N ARG A 165 7.96 1.09 -0.82
CA ARG A 165 7.05 2.18 -1.15
C ARG A 165 5.80 2.13 -0.28
N PHE A 166 5.36 3.28 0.20
CA PHE A 166 4.01 3.45 0.72
C PHE A 166 3.01 3.29 -0.42
N LEU A 167 2.03 2.41 -0.20
CA LEU A 167 0.81 2.40 -0.98
C LEU A 167 -0.10 3.50 -0.47
N THR A 168 -0.40 3.50 0.83
CA THR A 168 -1.26 4.49 1.49
C THR A 168 -0.63 5.89 1.47
N LYS A 169 -1.38 6.89 1.00
CA LYS A 169 -1.02 8.31 1.04
C LYS A 169 -0.72 8.77 2.46
N ILE A 170 0.38 9.47 2.63
CA ILE A 170 0.86 9.98 3.92
C ILE A 170 1.55 11.34 3.71
N ILE A 171 1.44 12.22 4.71
CA ILE A 171 2.21 13.46 4.80
C ILE A 171 3.39 13.19 5.71
N HIS A 172 4.60 13.14 5.15
CA HIS A 172 5.81 12.83 5.91
C HIS A 172 7.06 13.42 5.23
N PRO A 173 8.02 14.03 5.95
CA PRO A 173 9.22 14.64 5.34
C PRO A 173 10.10 13.67 4.55
N ASN A 174 10.19 12.42 4.99
CA ASN A 174 11.03 11.37 4.39
C ASN A 174 10.28 10.43 3.42
N ILE A 175 9.04 10.75 3.04
CA ILE A 175 8.27 9.95 2.08
C ILE A 175 7.93 10.84 0.89
N SER A 176 8.32 10.41 -0.31
CA SER A 176 8.08 11.18 -1.53
C SER A 176 6.59 11.26 -1.89
N ARG A 177 6.21 12.20 -2.74
CA ARG A 177 4.87 12.26 -3.37
C ARG A 177 4.46 10.99 -4.15
N HIS A 178 5.38 10.06 -4.39
CA HIS A 178 5.13 8.78 -5.05
C HIS A 178 5.14 7.59 -4.06
N GLY A 179 5.40 7.85 -2.78
CA GLY A 179 5.46 6.85 -1.72
C GLY A 179 6.85 6.26 -1.46
N ASP A 180 7.89 6.68 -2.17
CA ASP A 180 9.26 6.18 -1.94
C ASP A 180 9.76 6.64 -0.56
N VAL A 181 10.38 5.73 0.17
CA VAL A 181 10.90 5.99 1.53
C VAL A 181 12.38 6.33 1.46
N GLY A 182 12.73 7.54 1.90
CA GLY A 182 14.12 7.94 2.09
C GLY A 182 14.59 7.60 3.50
N ILE A 183 15.22 6.43 3.66
CA ILE A 183 15.84 6.03 4.93
C ILE A 183 17.26 5.52 4.67
N ASP A 184 18.19 6.00 5.49
CA ASP A 184 19.62 5.79 5.31
C ASP A 184 20.02 4.30 5.29
N ALA A 185 19.35 3.47 6.10
CA ALA A 185 19.56 2.03 6.15
C ALA A 185 19.25 1.32 4.82
N ILE A 186 18.44 1.91 3.93
CA ILE A 186 18.13 1.39 2.59
C ILE A 186 19.02 2.07 1.54
N GLU A 187 19.30 3.36 1.68
CA GLU A 187 19.96 4.14 0.63
C GLU A 187 21.49 4.04 0.66
N HIS A 188 22.13 4.11 1.83
CA HIS A 188 23.58 4.23 1.94
C HIS A 188 24.22 3.21 2.89
N ASN A 189 23.51 2.84 3.96
CA ASN A 189 24.05 2.00 5.04
C ASN A 189 23.35 0.63 5.12
N TRP A 190 23.05 0.05 3.95
CA TRP A 190 22.50 -1.30 3.87
C TRP A 190 23.50 -2.35 4.38
N SER A 191 23.00 -3.31 5.16
CA SER A 191 23.77 -4.41 5.71
C SER A 191 22.99 -5.71 5.62
N LEU A 192 23.68 -6.82 5.36
CA LEU A 192 23.08 -8.18 5.29
C LEU A 192 22.44 -8.61 6.64
N ALA A 193 22.77 -7.92 7.73
CA ALA A 193 22.17 -8.12 9.05
C ALA A 193 20.76 -7.51 9.18
N LEU A 194 20.37 -6.63 8.24
CA LEU A 194 19.03 -6.05 8.17
C LEU A 194 18.06 -7.05 7.53
N THR A 195 16.87 -7.14 8.11
CA THR A 195 15.76 -7.98 7.67
C THR A 195 14.56 -7.10 7.31
N ILE A 196 13.57 -7.66 6.64
CA ILE A 196 12.27 -7.03 6.36
C ILE A 196 11.69 -6.46 7.65
N SER A 197 11.65 -7.22 8.75
CA SER A 197 11.13 -6.75 10.05
C SER A 197 11.91 -5.54 10.57
N LYS A 198 13.25 -5.55 10.49
CA LYS A 198 14.09 -4.43 10.94
C LYS A 198 13.88 -3.19 10.08
N VAL A 199 13.74 -3.37 8.76
CA VAL A 199 13.41 -2.27 7.84
C VAL A 199 12.05 -1.67 8.19
N LEU A 200 11.02 -2.48 8.38
CA LEU A 200 9.68 -2.00 8.75
C LEU A 200 9.67 -1.31 10.12
N LEU A 201 10.43 -1.82 11.09
CA LEU A 201 10.63 -1.16 12.39
C LEU A 201 11.29 0.21 12.25
N SER A 202 12.34 0.33 11.43
CA SER A 202 12.97 1.62 11.16
C SER A 202 12.01 2.61 10.49
N ILE A 203 11.13 2.12 9.60
CA ILE A 203 10.08 2.95 8.99
C ILE A 203 9.03 3.39 10.02
N GLN A 204 8.58 2.49 10.89
CA GLN A 204 7.64 2.84 11.98
C GLN A 204 8.25 3.87 12.93
N SER A 205 9.54 3.71 13.29
CA SER A 205 10.27 4.71 14.09
C SER A 205 10.35 6.06 13.38
N LEU A 206 10.55 6.06 12.06
CA LEU A 206 10.62 7.28 11.25
C LEU A 206 9.30 8.07 11.29
N LEU A 207 8.15 7.38 11.42
CA LEU A 207 6.84 8.02 11.61
C LEU A 207 6.72 8.78 12.94
N THR A 208 7.50 8.40 13.96
CA THR A 208 7.55 9.13 15.23
C THR A 208 8.56 10.27 15.14
N ASP A 209 9.75 9.99 14.59
CA ASP A 209 10.90 10.89 14.54
C ASP A 209 11.41 11.06 13.09
N PRO A 210 10.83 11.99 12.32
CA PRO A 210 11.28 12.28 10.95
C PRO A 210 12.73 12.79 10.91
N TYR A 211 13.49 12.33 9.91
CA TYR A 211 14.84 12.80 9.69
C TYR A 211 14.85 14.07 8.83
N THR A 212 14.89 15.24 9.48
CA THR A 212 14.67 16.52 8.79
C THR A 212 15.90 17.09 8.06
N GLU A 213 17.10 16.54 8.28
CA GLU A 213 18.32 17.03 7.61
C GLU A 213 18.35 16.65 6.12
N VAL A 214 17.86 15.45 5.78
CA VAL A 214 17.71 14.97 4.41
C VAL A 214 16.26 14.54 4.19
N CYS A 215 15.46 15.47 3.68
CA CYS A 215 14.04 15.24 3.39
C CYS A 215 13.82 14.88 1.93
N MET A 216 12.96 13.89 1.68
CA MET A 216 12.40 13.65 0.34
C MET A 216 11.45 14.78 -0.07
N GLU A 217 10.78 15.40 0.91
CA GLU A 217 9.89 16.55 0.73
C GLU A 217 10.36 17.73 1.61
N PRO A 218 11.31 18.56 1.13
CA PRO A 218 11.92 19.64 1.93
C PRO A 218 10.93 20.65 2.50
N LEU A 219 9.81 20.90 1.81
CA LEU A 219 8.76 21.80 2.30
C LEU A 219 8.03 21.22 3.53
N LEU A 220 7.83 19.90 3.57
CA LEU A 220 7.26 19.23 4.75
C LEU A 220 8.27 19.19 5.89
N GLY A 221 9.55 18.97 5.60
CA GLY A 221 10.63 19.07 6.60
C GLY A 221 10.71 20.46 7.24
N LYS A 222 10.69 21.52 6.41
CA LYS A 222 10.64 22.91 6.88
C LYS A 222 9.39 23.19 7.72
N MET A 223 8.22 22.72 7.28
CA MET A 223 6.98 22.87 8.04
C MET A 223 7.05 22.14 9.39
N TYR A 224 7.63 20.93 9.43
CA TYR A 224 7.82 20.19 10.67
C TYR A 224 8.70 20.93 11.67
N GLN A 225 9.77 21.58 11.21
CA GLN A 225 10.71 22.33 12.03
C GLN A 225 10.17 23.70 12.48
N GLU A 226 9.52 24.45 11.59
CA GLU A 226 9.10 25.83 11.83
C GLU A 226 7.66 25.96 12.37
N ASP A 227 6.77 25.02 12.02
CA ASP A 227 5.35 25.06 12.38
C ASP A 227 4.81 23.64 12.60
N ARG A 228 5.29 23.02 13.69
CA ARG A 228 4.92 21.64 14.06
C ARG A 228 3.42 21.44 14.19
N GLN A 229 2.69 22.42 14.70
CA GLN A 229 1.24 22.33 14.87
C GLN A 229 0.52 22.20 13.53
N LYS A 230 0.89 23.00 12.54
CA LYS A 230 0.32 22.92 11.19
C LYS A 230 0.68 21.62 10.49
N PHE A 231 1.92 21.15 10.64
CA PHE A 231 2.33 19.84 10.13
C PHE A 231 1.46 18.73 10.72
N ASP A 232 1.34 18.66 12.05
CA ASP A 232 0.59 17.61 12.74
C ASP A 232 -0.91 17.65 12.35
N GLN A 233 -1.49 18.84 12.19
CA GLN A 233 -2.87 18.99 11.73
C GLN A 233 -3.06 18.42 10.33
N LEU A 234 -2.16 18.74 9.40
CA LEU A 234 -2.23 18.26 8.02
C LEU A 234 -2.01 16.73 7.97
N ALA A 235 -1.03 16.22 8.71
CA ALA A 235 -0.76 14.80 8.81
C ALA A 235 -1.96 14.02 9.38
N ARG A 236 -2.57 14.49 10.47
CA ARG A 236 -3.81 13.88 11.04
C ARG A 236 -4.97 13.88 10.05
N GLN A 237 -5.16 14.97 9.30
CA GLN A 237 -6.20 15.03 8.27
C GLN A 237 -6.00 13.98 7.17
N TRP A 238 -4.76 13.78 6.72
CA TRP A 238 -4.43 12.78 5.72
C TRP A 238 -4.52 11.36 6.28
N THR A 239 -4.06 11.12 7.51
CA THR A 239 -4.22 9.85 8.22
C THR A 239 -5.70 9.46 8.28
N TRP A 240 -6.56 10.37 8.74
CA TRP A 240 -8.00 10.12 8.82
C TRP A 240 -8.58 9.80 7.44
N LYS A 241 -8.21 10.57 6.41
CA LYS A 241 -8.78 10.44 5.07
C LYS A 241 -8.33 9.18 4.33
N TYR A 242 -7.07 8.78 4.47
CA TYR A 242 -6.47 7.75 3.60
C TYR A 242 -6.05 6.48 4.34
N ALA A 243 -5.77 6.55 5.64
CA ALA A 243 -5.26 5.42 6.41
C ALA A 243 -6.31 4.81 7.36
N MET A 244 -7.46 5.45 7.57
CA MET A 244 -8.53 4.94 8.44
C MET A 244 -9.72 4.36 7.65
N ASN A 245 -9.45 3.68 6.53
CA ASN A 245 -10.51 3.13 5.64
C ASN A 245 -11.45 2.15 6.35
N ASP A 246 -10.94 1.41 7.34
CA ASP A 246 -11.76 0.53 8.19
C ASP A 246 -12.84 1.29 8.95
N PHE A 247 -12.58 2.54 9.35
CA PHE A 247 -13.55 3.38 10.05
C PHE A 247 -14.43 4.20 9.10
N LEU A 248 -13.89 4.65 7.97
CA LEU A 248 -14.59 5.52 7.02
C LEU A 248 -15.67 4.79 6.20
N CYS A 249 -15.46 3.50 5.87
CA CYS A 249 -16.42 2.73 5.07
C CYS A 249 -17.71 2.35 5.84
N HIS A 250 -17.88 2.86 7.05
CA HIS A 250 -19.04 2.64 7.92
C HIS A 250 -20.01 3.83 8.01
N LYS A 251 -19.64 5.01 7.50
CA LYS A 251 -20.51 6.19 7.45
C LYS A 251 -21.11 6.38 6.05
#